data_AF-A0A4V4HMN7-F1
#
_entry.id   AF-A0A4V4HMN7-F1
#
_cell.length_a   1.000
_cell.length_b   1.000
_cell.length_c   1.000
_cell.angle_alpha   90.00
_cell.angle_beta   90.00
_cell.angle_gamma   90.00
#
_symmetry.space_group_name_H-M   'P 1'
#
loop_
_entity.id
_entity.type
_entity.pdbx_description
1 polymer ?
#
loop_
_entity_poly.entity_id
_entity_poly.type
_entity_poly.pdbx_seq_one_letter_code
_entity_poly.pdbx_strand_id
1 'polypeptide(L)' 'MLALTLPKDLDARLEELARTTGQTKAALVEEAILAHIEDLEDAKLASERRAALERGESDTVSLESVMKRHGLAN' A
#
# COMPACT_ATOMS: atom_id res chain seq x y z
N MET A 1 14.73 -16.89 6.04
CA MET A 1 15.07 -16.87 4.60
C MET A 1 13.92 -17.53 3.86
N LEU A 2 13.18 -16.77 3.05
CA LEU A 2 12.05 -17.26 2.27
C LEU A 2 12.55 -17.64 0.88
N ALA A 3 12.31 -18.88 0.44
CA ALA A 3 12.66 -19.32 -0.91
C ALA A 3 11.41 -19.24 -1.80
N LEU A 4 11.46 -18.39 -2.82
CA LEU A 4 10.37 -18.18 -3.77
C LEU A 4 10.78 -18.73 -5.14
N THR A 5 9.88 -19.45 -5.79
CA THR A 5 10.04 -19.84 -7.20
C THR A 5 9.27 -18.85 -8.06
N LEU A 6 9.99 -18.06 -8.85
CA LEU A 6 9.38 -17.06 -9.72
C LEU A 6 9.16 -17.62 -11.14
N PRO A 7 8.07 -17.21 -11.81
CA PRO A 7 7.94 -17.40 -13.25
C PRO A 7 9.16 -16.82 -14.01
N LYS A 8 9.57 -17.48 -15.09
CA LYS A 8 10.80 -17.11 -15.84
C LYS A 8 10.78 -15.69 -16.37
N ASP A 9 9.61 -15.23 -16.81
CA ASP A 9 9.39 -13.87 -17.30
C ASP A 9 9.52 -12.83 -16.19
N LEU A 10 9.02 -13.14 -14.98
CA LEU A 10 9.17 -12.25 -13.83
C LEU A 10 10.62 -12.17 -13.36
N ASP A 11 11.34 -13.29 -13.31
CA ASP A 11 12.76 -13.30 -12.94
C ASP A 11 13.62 -12.49 -13.92
N ALA A 12 13.35 -12.60 -15.23
CA ALA A 12 14.02 -11.80 -16.25
C ALA A 12 13.74 -10.30 -16.10
N ARG A 13 12.49 -9.92 -15.79
CA ARG A 13 12.11 -8.52 -15.53
C ARG A 13 12.79 -7.96 -14.28
N LEU A 14 12.90 -8.76 -13.20
CA LEU A 14 13.61 -8.37 -11.99
C LEU A 14 15.12 -8.23 -12.22
N GLU A 15 15.71 -9.08 -13.05
CA GLU A 15 17.13 -8.95 -13.44
C GLU A 15 17.39 -7.64 -14.17
N GLU A 16 16.55 -7.30 -15.14
CA GLU A 16 16.65 -6.03 -15.88
C GLU A 16 16.50 -4.84 -14.93
N LEU A 17 15.48 -4.87 -14.07
CA LEU A 17 15.21 -3.79 -13.12
C LEU A 17 16.40 -3.60 -12.16
N ALA A 18 16.90 -4.69 -11.57
CA ALA A 18 18.08 -4.68 -10.71
C ALA A 18 19.30 -4.04 -11.39
N ARG A 19 19.56 -4.41 -12.65
CA ARG A 19 20.68 -3.85 -13.42
C ARG A 19 20.51 -2.36 -13.69
N THR A 20 19.30 -1.92 -14.02
CA THR A 20 19.03 -0.50 -14.34
C THR A 20 19.00 0.40 -13.12
N THR A 21 18.55 -0.10 -11.96
CA THR A 21 18.47 0.70 -10.72
C THR A 21 19.70 0.58 -9.83
N GLY A 22 20.60 -0.38 -10.11
CA GLY A 22 21.76 -0.67 -9.27
C GLY A 22 21.41 -1.37 -7.95
N GLN A 23 20.19 -1.92 -7.83
CA GLN A 23 19.72 -2.67 -6.68
C GLN A 23 19.88 -4.19 -6.90
N THR A 24 19.75 -4.98 -5.84
CA THR A 24 19.68 -6.45 -5.98
C THR A 24 18.22 -6.88 -6.22
N LYS A 25 18.03 -8.03 -6.87
CA LYS A 25 16.68 -8.65 -6.99
C LYS A 25 16.00 -8.83 -5.63
N ALA A 26 16.77 -9.21 -4.61
CA ALA A 26 16.25 -9.43 -3.27
C ALA A 26 15.69 -8.13 -2.68
N ALA A 27 16.41 -7.01 -2.80
CA ALA A 27 15.96 -5.71 -2.31
C ALA A 27 14.67 -5.24 -3.03
N LEU A 28 14.61 -5.42 -4.36
CA LEU A 28 13.42 -5.09 -5.14
C LEU A 28 12.19 -5.93 -4.76
N VAL A 29 12.39 -7.23 -4.50
CA VAL A 29 11.31 -8.12 -4.07
C VAL A 29 10.86 -7.77 -2.65
N GLU A 30 11.79 -7.45 -1.75
CA GLU A 30 11.48 -7.02 -0.39
C GLU A 30 10.65 -5.73 -0.39
N GLU A 31 11.06 -4.73 -1.18
CA GLU A 31 10.33 -3.48 -1.36
C GLU A 31 8.93 -3.72 -1.93
N ALA A 32 8.81 -4.56 -2.97
CA ALA A 32 7.52 -4.88 -3.56
C ALA A 32 6.57 -5.61 -2.59
N ILE A 33 7.10 -6.51 -1.75
CA ILE A 33 6.31 -7.21 -0.72
C ILE A 33 5.87 -6.21 0.35
N LEU A 34 6.77 -5.35 0.82
CA LEU A 34 6.45 -4.33 1.83
C LEU A 34 5.33 -3.41 1.35
N ALA A 35 5.48 -2.84 0.15
CA ALA A 35 4.48 -1.97 -0.45
C ALA A 35 3.11 -2.68 -0.61
N HIS A 36 3.11 -3.94 -1.02
CA HIS A 36 1.85 -4.69 -1.14
C HIS A 36 1.20 -4.98 0.21
N ILE A 37 1.99 -5.24 1.26
CA ILE A 37 1.47 -5.43 2.61
C ILE A 37 0.85 -4.13 3.13
N GLU A 38 1.52 -2.98 2.92
CA GLU A 38 0.98 -1.67 3.30
C GLU A 38 -0.38 -1.41 2.64
N ASP A 39 -0.52 -1.67 1.33
CA ASP A 39 -1.81 -1.56 0.61
C ASP A 39 -2.89 -2.47 1.22
N LEU A 40 -2.54 -3.71 1.57
CA LEU A 40 -3.47 -4.67 2.19
C LEU A 40 -3.92 -4.22 3.58
N GLU A 41 -3.00 -3.67 4.37
CA GLU A 41 -3.29 -3.15 5.71
C GLU A 41 -4.18 -1.90 5.65
N ASP A 42 -3.91 -0.99 4.71
CA ASP A 42 -4.73 0.19 4.45
C ASP A 42 -6.15 -0.19 4.01
N ALA A 43 -6.28 -1.13 3.09
CA ALA A 43 -7.58 -1.63 2.64
C ALA A 43 -8.35 -2.29 3.80
N LYS A 44 -7.67 -3.06 4.66
CA LYS A 44 -8.26 -3.66 5.84
C LYS A 44 -8.76 -2.61 6.82
N LEU A 45 -7.93 -1.61 7.13
CA LEU A 45 -8.30 -0.51 8.03
C LEU A 45 -9.49 0.30 7.49
N ALA A 46 -9.51 0.60 6.19
CA ALA A 46 -10.62 1.28 5.55
C ALA A 46 -11.92 0.48 5.64
N SER A 47 -11.85 -0.84 5.40
CA SER A 47 -12.99 -1.75 5.53
C SER A 47 -13.53 -1.81 6.95
N GLU A 48 -12.64 -1.90 7.95
CA GLU A 48 -13.01 -1.89 9.37
C GLU A 48 -13.72 -0.59 9.77
N ARG A 49 -13.19 0.56 9.35
CA ARG A 49 -13.81 1.88 9.59
C ARG A 49 -15.19 1.98 8.94
N ARG A 50 -15.33 1.51 7.69
CA ARG A 50 -16.61 1.49 7.00
C ARG A 50 -17.63 0.60 7.71
N ALA A 51 -17.21 -0.57 8.19
CA ALA A 51 -18.07 -1.47 8.92
C ALA A 51 -18.51 -0.88 10.28
N ALA A 52 -17.62 -0.19 11.00
CA ALA A 52 -17.97 0.53 12.23
C ALA A 52 -19.00 1.63 11.96
N LEU A 53 -18.85 2.39 10.86
CA LEU A 53 -19.82 3.40 10.44
C LEU A 53 -21.19 2.78 10.15
N GLU A 54 -21.23 1.66 9.42
CA GLU A 54 -22.48 0.94 9.13
C GLU A 54 -23.17 0.39 10.38
N ARG A 55 -22.40 0.04 11.42
CA ARG A 55 -22.92 -0.36 12.74
C ARG A 55 -23.32 0.82 13.64
N GLY A 56 -23.06 2.06 13.22
CA GLY A 56 -23.29 3.25 14.05
C GLY A 56 -22.28 3.40 15.20
N GLU A 57 -21.12 2.76 15.11
CA GLU A 57 -20.04 2.81 16.11
C GLU A 57 -19.02 3.93 15.81
N SER A 58 -19.19 4.67 14.71
CA SER A 58 -18.33 5.79 14.34
C SER A 58 -19.09 6.88 13.60
N ASP A 59 -18.64 8.13 13.73
CA ASP A 59 -19.25 9.30 13.09
C ASP A 59 -18.52 9.74 11.81
N THR A 60 -19.20 10.56 11.00
CA THR A 60 -18.62 11.23 9.83
C THR A 60 -18.40 12.72 10.08
N VAL A 61 -17.43 13.32 9.39
CA VAL A 61 -17.22 14.77 9.33
C VAL A 61 -17.35 15.23 7.88
N SER A 62 -17.94 16.41 7.64
CA SER A 62 -18.02 16.96 6.28
C SER A 62 -16.65 17.33 5.73
N LEU A 63 -16.46 17.16 4.42
CA LEU A 63 -15.21 17.54 3.74
C LEU A 63 -14.88 19.03 3.99
N GLU A 64 -15.87 19.92 3.94
CA GLU A 64 -15.71 21.34 4.23
C GLU A 64 -15.09 21.58 5.62
N SER A 65 -15.61 20.89 6.65
CA SER A 65 -15.10 21.02 8.02
C SER A 65 -13.65 20.53 8.14
N VAL A 66 -13.30 19.45 7.44
CA VAL A 66 -11.92 18.94 7.38
C VAL A 66 -11.01 19.93 6.66
N MET A 67 -11.41 20.43 5.48
CA MET A 67 -10.63 21.40 4.72
C MET A 67 -10.38 22.67 5.52
N LYS A 68 -11.40 23.20 6.20
CA LYS A 68 -11.27 24.37 7.08
C LYS A 68 -10.31 24.11 8.24
N ARG A 69 -10.40 22.94 8.89
CA ARG A 69 -9.52 22.55 10.01
C ARG A 69 -8.04 22.52 9.59
N HIS A 70 -7.75 22.10 8.37
CA HIS A 70 -6.38 21.96 7.85
C HIS A 70 -5.91 23.14 6.99
N GLY A 71 -6.67 24.24 6.92
CA GLY A 71 -6.28 25.42 6.13
C GLY A 71 -6.30 25.19 4.62
N LEU A 72 -7.06 24.20 4.15
CA LEU A 72 -7.21 23.83 2.73
C LEU A 72 -8.49 24.40 2.11
N ALA A 73 -9.31 25.11 2.88
CA ALA A 73 -10.49 25.81 2.38
C ALA A 73 -10.06 27.13 1.71
N ASN A 74 -10.14 27.18 0.39
CA ASN A 74 -9.97 28.41 -0.41
C ASN A 74 -11.27 29.21 -0.46
#